data_AF-A0AAN6XQG7-F1
#
_entry.id   AF-A0AAN6XQG7-F1
#
_cell.length_a   1.000
_cell.length_b   1.000
_cell.length_c   1.000
_cell.angle_alpha   90.00
_cell.angle_beta   90.00
_cell.angle_gamma   90.00
#
_symmetry.space_group_name_H-M   'P 1'
#
loop_
_entity.id
_entity.type
_entity.pdbx_description
1 polymer ?
#
loop_
_entity_poly.entity_id
_entity_poly.type
_entity_poly.pdbx_seq_one_letter_code
_entity_poly.pdbx_strand_id
1 'polypeptide(L)'
;MGLLDPPSAKDATAILDDLARWRLRQWGFVIVRGTYSSQLKWDKFMRLAQEDARDYFEQRRMLDLYGKMVWTVVEDVAALDGASLEVAQEKFREWLNGEEGRQDMEGSVFAEEGVVYRGPRYSFFLFVDDESLESVVDEAKAREEGGYVVKIVAKGSREGEWQEGGEGGEEEELDEDDRERKLEDVRKRVKVNTLVQVYACLLDVNSWYILPMEDGVIYI
;
A
#
# COMPACT_ATOMS: atom_id res chain seq x y z
N MET A 1 -18.33 27.14 -10.02
CA MET A 1 -18.72 25.84 -9.43
C MET A 1 -18.44 24.80 -10.49
N GLY A 2 -17.18 24.35 -10.56
CA GLY A 2 -16.77 23.36 -11.56
C GLY A 2 -17.22 21.99 -11.09
N LEU A 3 -18.02 21.30 -11.90
CA LEU A 3 -18.24 19.86 -11.74
C LEU A 3 -16.86 19.21 -11.86
N LEU A 4 -16.36 18.66 -10.75
CA LEU A 4 -15.28 17.68 -10.80
C LEU A 4 -15.77 16.56 -11.71
N ASP A 5 -14.95 16.15 -12.68
CA ASP A 5 -15.25 14.98 -13.50
C ASP A 5 -15.61 13.80 -12.57
N PRO A 6 -16.65 13.01 -12.88
CA PRO A 6 -16.97 11.85 -12.09
C PRO A 6 -15.72 10.97 -12.03
N PRO A 7 -15.25 10.60 -10.84
CA PRO A 7 -14.01 9.87 -10.72
C PRO A 7 -14.19 8.52 -11.47
N SER A 8 -13.13 8.10 -12.18
CA SER A 8 -13.16 7.03 -13.19
C SER A 8 -13.80 5.74 -12.68
N ALA A 9 -14.81 5.21 -13.37
CA ALA A 9 -15.36 3.87 -13.10
C ALA A 9 -14.41 2.74 -13.54
N LYS A 10 -13.34 3.08 -14.27
CA LYS A 10 -12.39 2.09 -14.81
C LYS A 10 -11.61 1.41 -13.71
N ASP A 11 -11.20 2.13 -12.67
CA ASP A 11 -10.38 1.57 -11.58
C ASP A 11 -11.18 0.53 -10.80
N ALA A 12 -12.42 0.87 -10.40
CA ALA A 12 -13.33 -0.06 -9.74
C ALA A 12 -13.63 -1.30 -10.60
N THR A 13 -13.83 -1.12 -11.90
CA THR A 13 -14.05 -2.24 -12.84
C THR A 13 -12.81 -3.13 -12.93
N ALA A 14 -11.62 -2.53 -13.02
CA ALA A 14 -10.37 -3.28 -13.08
C ALA A 14 -10.14 -4.12 -11.82
N ILE A 15 -10.44 -3.58 -10.64
CA ILE A 15 -10.37 -4.33 -9.37
C ILE A 15 -11.37 -5.49 -9.38
N LEU A 16 -12.60 -5.26 -9.85
CA LEU A 16 -13.61 -6.32 -9.93
C LEU A 16 -13.17 -7.45 -10.88
N ASP A 17 -12.62 -7.09 -12.04
CA ASP A 17 -12.14 -8.03 -13.04
C ASP A 17 -10.94 -8.84 -12.51
N ASP A 18 -10.02 -8.20 -11.77
CA ASP A 18 -8.88 -8.88 -11.15
C ASP A 18 -9.32 -9.89 -10.07
N LEU A 19 -10.26 -9.51 -9.22
CA LEU A 19 -10.85 -10.43 -8.23
C LEU A 19 -11.45 -11.67 -8.91
N ALA A 20 -12.21 -11.47 -9.99
CA ALA A 20 -12.82 -12.57 -10.73
C ALA A 20 -11.77 -13.45 -11.43
N ARG A 21 -10.78 -12.82 -12.08
CA ARG A 21 -9.69 -13.49 -12.81
C ARG A 21 -8.88 -14.42 -11.91
N TRP A 22 -8.53 -13.97 -10.71
CA TRP A 22 -7.67 -14.71 -9.79
C TRP A 22 -8.43 -15.46 -8.69
N ARG A 23 -9.77 -15.42 -8.72
CA ARG A 23 -10.66 -16.01 -7.70
C ARG A 23 -10.36 -15.52 -6.28
N LEU A 24 -10.05 -14.22 -6.17
CA LEU A 24 -9.80 -13.58 -4.89
C LEU A 24 -11.13 -13.21 -4.22
N ARG A 25 -11.22 -13.47 -2.91
CA ARG A 25 -12.42 -13.14 -2.11
C ARG A 25 -12.43 -11.68 -1.67
N GLN A 26 -11.25 -11.10 -1.48
CA GLN A 26 -11.06 -9.77 -0.93
C GLN A 26 -9.91 -9.03 -1.60
N TRP A 27 -9.91 -7.71 -1.44
CA TRP A 27 -8.89 -6.80 -1.95
C TRP A 27 -8.62 -5.69 -0.94
N GLY A 28 -7.68 -4.80 -1.27
CA GLY A 28 -7.23 -3.72 -0.41
C GLY A 28 -5.85 -4.02 0.16
N PHE A 29 -5.18 -2.99 0.67
CA PHE A 29 -3.84 -3.13 1.22
C PHE A 29 -3.87 -3.73 2.64
N VAL A 30 -2.83 -4.47 2.97
CA VAL A 30 -2.47 -4.73 4.37
C VAL A 30 -1.80 -3.50 4.94
N ILE A 31 -2.11 -3.16 6.19
CA ILE A 31 -1.51 -2.06 6.93
C ILE A 31 -0.56 -2.61 7.97
N VAL A 32 0.71 -2.24 7.90
CA VAL A 32 1.68 -2.47 8.98
C VAL A 32 1.75 -1.19 9.81
N ARG A 33 1.34 -1.29 11.08
CA ARG A 33 1.33 -0.16 12.01
C ARG A 33 2.72 0.02 12.64
N GLY A 34 3.45 1.03 12.18
CA GLY A 34 4.82 1.36 12.58
C GLY A 34 4.95 2.38 13.70
N THR A 35 3.84 2.89 14.22
CA THR A 35 3.86 3.79 15.38
C THR A 35 2.65 3.58 16.28
N TYR A 36 2.91 3.71 17.58
CA TYR A 36 1.92 3.63 18.63
C TYR A 36 1.88 4.92 19.47
N SER A 37 2.48 6.00 18.96
CA SER A 37 2.61 7.29 19.64
C SER A 37 1.27 7.95 20.00
N SER A 38 0.22 7.70 19.22
CA SER A 38 -1.12 8.23 19.50
C SER A 38 -2.25 7.38 18.90
N GLN A 39 -3.08 6.79 19.77
CA GLN A 39 -4.30 6.09 19.34
C GLN A 39 -5.32 7.02 18.68
N LEU A 40 -5.44 8.27 19.15
CA LEU A 40 -6.36 9.25 18.58
C LEU A 40 -6.00 9.59 17.12
N LYS A 41 -4.71 9.78 16.82
CA LYS A 41 -4.25 10.05 15.45
C LYS A 41 -4.43 8.83 14.57
N TRP A 42 -4.14 7.64 15.09
CA TRP A 42 -4.39 6.38 14.40
C TRP A 42 -5.86 6.19 14.04
N ASP A 43 -6.78 6.37 15.00
CA ASP A 43 -8.22 6.24 14.75
C ASP A 43 -8.71 7.24 13.70
N LYS A 44 -8.17 8.47 13.73
CA LYS A 44 -8.44 9.49 12.71
C LYS A 44 -7.94 9.06 11.33
N PHE A 45 -6.70 8.56 11.22
CA PHE A 45 -6.13 8.04 9.98
C PHE A 45 -7.00 6.92 9.39
N MET A 46 -7.33 5.92 10.20
CA MET A 46 -8.14 4.78 9.77
C MET A 46 -9.53 5.23 9.31
N ARG A 47 -10.17 6.14 10.05
CA ARG A 47 -11.47 6.68 9.68
C ARG A 47 -11.42 7.39 8.32
N LEU A 48 -10.45 8.27 8.10
CA LEU A 48 -10.31 9.01 6.84
C LEU A 48 -10.09 8.07 5.64
N ALA A 49 -9.19 7.10 5.78
CA ALA A 49 -8.93 6.11 4.72
C ALA A 49 -10.19 5.29 4.39
N GLN A 50 -10.97 4.90 5.41
CA GLN A 50 -12.20 4.13 5.24
C GLN A 50 -13.35 4.96 4.63
N GLU A 51 -13.51 6.20 5.08
CA GLU A 51 -14.52 7.15 4.59
C GLU A 51 -14.26 7.49 3.12
N ASP A 52 -13.02 7.85 2.75
CA ASP A 52 -12.66 8.18 1.37
C ASP A 52 -12.89 6.98 0.42
N ALA A 53 -12.46 5.78 0.82
CA ALA A 53 -12.70 4.58 0.03
C ALA A 53 -14.20 4.28 -0.10
N ARG A 54 -14.99 4.45 0.97
CA ARG A 54 -16.45 4.25 0.93
C ARG A 54 -17.11 5.23 -0.03
N ASP A 55 -16.80 6.53 0.11
CA ASP A 55 -17.34 7.60 -0.72
C ASP A 55 -17.02 7.37 -2.20
N TYR A 56 -15.80 6.90 -2.51
CA TYR A 56 -15.39 6.51 -3.86
C TYR A 56 -16.36 5.48 -4.49
N PHE A 57 -16.74 4.42 -3.75
CA PHE A 57 -17.63 3.37 -4.27
C PHE A 57 -19.11 3.75 -4.20
N GLU A 58 -19.53 4.56 -3.23
CA GLU A 58 -20.91 5.06 -3.14
C GLU A 58 -21.27 5.92 -4.36
N GLN A 59 -20.39 6.85 -4.74
CA GLN A 59 -20.58 7.71 -5.91
C GLN A 59 -20.69 6.91 -7.22
N ARG A 60 -20.10 5.70 -7.25
CA ARG A 60 -20.12 4.79 -8.41
C ARG A 60 -21.19 3.70 -8.33
N ARG A 61 -21.95 3.62 -7.23
CA ARG A 61 -22.93 2.55 -6.97
C ARG A 61 -22.31 1.15 -7.01
N MET A 62 -21.09 1.01 -6.51
CA MET A 62 -20.32 -0.25 -6.48
C MET A 62 -20.01 -0.68 -5.04
N LEU A 63 -20.96 -0.49 -4.12
CA LEU A 63 -20.81 -0.85 -2.71
C LEU A 63 -20.56 -2.34 -2.47
N ASP A 64 -21.03 -3.21 -3.36
CA ASP A 64 -20.73 -4.65 -3.30
C ASP A 64 -19.22 -4.92 -3.44
N LEU A 65 -18.51 -4.09 -4.22
CA LEU A 65 -17.06 -4.18 -4.34
C LEU A 65 -16.36 -3.60 -3.11
N TYR A 66 -16.84 -2.48 -2.56
CA TYR A 66 -16.36 -1.97 -1.27
C TYR A 66 -16.53 -3.00 -0.15
N GLY A 67 -17.63 -3.75 -0.14
CA GLY A 67 -17.87 -4.84 0.82
C GLY A 67 -16.85 -5.99 0.75
N LYS A 68 -16.05 -6.07 -0.32
CA LYS A 68 -14.91 -7.00 -0.45
C LYS A 68 -13.56 -6.36 -0.10
N MET A 69 -13.52 -5.06 0.20
CA MET A 69 -12.31 -4.38 0.63
C MET A 69 -12.06 -4.69 2.11
N VAL A 70 -10.85 -5.16 2.44
CA VAL A 70 -10.48 -5.55 3.81
C VAL A 70 -9.27 -4.78 4.29
N TRP A 71 -9.46 -4.08 5.42
CA TRP A 71 -8.44 -3.31 6.14
C TRP A 71 -7.73 -4.20 7.16
N THR A 72 -6.89 -5.11 6.69
CA THR A 72 -6.06 -5.96 7.56
C THR A 72 -4.96 -5.12 8.20
N VAL A 73 -4.85 -5.17 9.53
CA VAL A 73 -3.81 -4.46 10.28
C VAL A 73 -2.88 -5.47 10.95
N VAL A 74 -1.59 -5.38 10.65
CA VAL A 74 -0.52 -6.11 11.32
C VAL A 74 0.03 -5.22 12.44
N GLU A 75 -0.14 -5.67 13.67
CA GLU A 75 0.34 -4.99 14.88
C GLU A 75 1.34 -5.88 15.65
N ASP A 76 2.42 -5.27 16.10
CA ASP A 76 3.45 -5.87 16.94
C ASP A 76 4.25 -4.72 17.57
N VAL A 77 3.74 -4.15 18.66
CA VAL A 77 4.31 -2.94 19.30
C VAL A 77 5.81 -3.11 19.58
N ALA A 78 6.24 -4.29 20.01
CA ALA A 78 7.62 -4.53 20.40
C ALA A 78 8.58 -4.52 19.20
N ALA A 79 8.10 -4.94 18.03
CA ALA A 79 8.91 -5.00 16.81
C ALA A 79 8.72 -3.79 15.89
N LEU A 80 7.55 -3.14 15.91
CA LEU A 80 7.15 -2.17 14.90
C LEU A 80 7.19 -0.72 15.35
N ASP A 81 7.17 -0.41 16.66
CA ASP A 81 7.18 0.98 17.12
C ASP A 81 8.51 1.67 16.77
N GLY A 82 8.46 2.61 15.81
CA GLY A 82 9.66 3.28 15.28
C GLY A 82 10.57 2.38 14.43
N ALA A 83 10.04 1.28 13.90
CA ALA A 83 10.81 0.30 13.14
C ALA A 83 11.23 0.79 11.74
N SER A 84 12.28 0.18 11.20
CA SER A 84 12.72 0.43 9.83
C SER A 84 11.81 -0.25 8.80
N LEU A 85 11.95 0.13 7.53
CA LEU A 85 11.17 -0.48 6.44
C LEU A 85 11.47 -1.98 6.27
N GLU A 86 12.71 -2.40 6.54
CA GLU A 86 13.13 -3.80 6.45
C GLU A 86 12.38 -4.67 7.46
N VAL A 87 12.23 -4.16 8.71
CA VAL A 87 11.45 -4.84 9.76
C VAL A 87 9.97 -4.87 9.39
N ALA A 88 9.43 -3.78 8.84
CA ALA A 88 8.04 -3.74 8.37
C ALA A 88 7.79 -4.72 7.21
N GLN A 89 8.72 -4.83 6.26
CA GLN A 89 8.69 -5.82 5.18
C GLN A 89 8.74 -7.24 5.73
N GLU A 90 9.54 -7.49 6.78
CA GLU A 90 9.57 -8.78 7.46
C GLU A 90 8.22 -9.13 8.08
N LYS A 91 7.60 -8.20 8.81
CA LYS A 91 6.24 -8.42 9.37
C LYS A 91 5.19 -8.65 8.30
N PHE A 92 5.26 -7.93 7.18
CA PHE A 92 4.38 -8.20 6.05
C PHE A 92 4.62 -9.60 5.44
N ARG A 93 5.87 -10.03 5.29
CA ARG A 93 6.22 -11.39 4.86
C ARG A 93 5.78 -12.46 5.85
N GLU A 94 5.88 -12.21 7.15
CA GLU A 94 5.37 -13.09 8.20
C GLU A 94 3.85 -13.26 8.07
N TRP A 95 3.10 -12.17 7.87
CA TRP A 95 1.67 -12.22 7.60
C TRP A 95 1.35 -13.03 6.34
N LEU A 96 2.04 -12.75 5.23
CA LEU A 96 1.85 -13.44 3.94
C LEU A 96 2.04 -14.96 4.04
N ASN A 97 3.07 -15.39 4.77
CA ASN A 97 3.42 -16.81 4.91
C ASN A 97 2.74 -17.49 6.12
N GLY A 98 2.16 -16.69 7.01
CA GLY A 98 1.44 -17.10 8.19
C GLY A 98 0.04 -17.63 7.88
N GLU A 99 -0.69 -17.99 8.93
CA GLU A 99 -2.00 -18.61 8.77
C GLU A 99 -3.02 -17.66 8.13
N GLU A 100 -3.07 -16.40 8.57
CA GLU A 100 -4.01 -15.41 8.06
C GLU A 100 -3.79 -15.12 6.57
N GLY A 101 -2.56 -14.87 6.14
CA GLY A 101 -2.24 -14.63 4.72
C GLY A 101 -2.51 -15.86 3.83
N ARG A 102 -2.28 -17.07 4.33
CA ARG A 102 -2.64 -18.30 3.60
C ARG A 102 -4.15 -18.48 3.48
N GLN A 103 -4.91 -18.21 4.53
CA GLN A 103 -6.37 -18.24 4.51
C GLN A 103 -6.95 -17.16 3.58
N ASP A 104 -6.34 -15.98 3.55
CA ASP A 104 -6.68 -14.86 2.66
C ASP A 104 -6.65 -15.29 1.17
N MET A 105 -5.67 -16.11 0.81
CA MET A 105 -5.48 -16.64 -0.54
C MET A 105 -6.19 -17.98 -0.82
N GLU A 106 -6.90 -18.56 0.14
CA GLU A 106 -7.48 -19.89 0.02
C GLU A 106 -8.51 -19.98 -1.12
N GLY A 107 -8.32 -20.93 -2.03
CA GLY A 107 -9.17 -21.13 -3.22
C GLY A 107 -8.92 -20.11 -4.35
N SER A 108 -7.92 -19.24 -4.19
CA SER A 108 -7.42 -18.41 -5.29
C SER A 108 -6.49 -19.20 -6.20
N VAL A 109 -6.33 -18.72 -7.43
CA VAL A 109 -5.34 -19.27 -8.36
C VAL A 109 -3.91 -19.19 -7.79
N PHE A 110 -3.61 -18.17 -6.98
CA PHE A 110 -2.28 -18.01 -6.35
C PHE A 110 -1.92 -19.13 -5.38
N ALA A 111 -2.91 -19.70 -4.69
CA ALA A 111 -2.71 -20.81 -3.76
C ALA A 111 -2.58 -22.16 -4.48
N GLU A 112 -3.28 -22.33 -5.61
CA GLU A 112 -3.34 -23.60 -6.34
C GLU A 112 -2.18 -23.79 -7.33
N GLU A 113 -1.79 -22.73 -8.03
CA GLU A 113 -0.87 -22.82 -9.18
C GLU A 113 0.56 -22.35 -8.88
N GLY A 114 0.87 -22.04 -7.62
CA GLY A 114 2.22 -21.61 -7.22
C GLY A 114 2.68 -20.33 -7.92
N VAL A 115 1.75 -19.46 -8.30
CA VAL A 115 2.02 -18.26 -9.09
C VAL A 115 2.95 -17.32 -8.32
N VAL A 116 4.02 -16.89 -8.98
CA VAL A 116 5.00 -15.92 -8.44
C VAL A 116 4.36 -14.53 -8.34
N TYR A 117 3.54 -14.18 -9.33
CA TYR A 117 2.72 -12.98 -9.32
C TYR A 117 1.57 -13.11 -8.34
N ARG A 118 1.51 -12.22 -7.35
CA ARG A 118 0.38 -12.08 -6.44
C ARG A 118 -0.02 -10.60 -6.49
N GLY A 119 -1.29 -10.31 -6.75
CA GLY A 119 -1.79 -8.95 -6.96
C GLY A 119 -1.47 -7.97 -5.83
N PRO A 120 -1.93 -6.69 -5.90
CA PRO A 120 -1.41 -5.61 -5.06
C PRO A 120 -1.40 -5.93 -3.56
N ARG A 121 -2.48 -6.54 -3.04
CA ARG A 121 -2.63 -6.95 -1.63
C ARG A 121 -1.48 -7.82 -1.11
N TYR A 122 -0.82 -8.58 -1.98
CA TYR A 122 0.21 -9.54 -1.62
C TYR A 122 1.62 -9.12 -2.06
N SER A 123 1.72 -8.00 -2.78
CA SER A 123 2.98 -7.44 -3.28
C SER A 123 3.34 -6.11 -2.61
N PHE A 124 2.35 -5.39 -2.08
CA PHE A 124 2.53 -4.09 -1.44
C PHE A 124 1.71 -4.00 -0.15
N PHE A 125 2.19 -3.19 0.80
CA PHE A 125 1.50 -2.86 2.04
C PHE A 125 1.57 -1.37 2.34
N LEU A 126 0.67 -0.88 3.18
CA LEU A 126 0.75 0.46 3.75
C LEU A 126 1.58 0.41 5.02
N PHE A 127 2.62 1.24 5.11
CA PHE A 127 3.35 1.46 6.35
C PHE A 127 2.90 2.79 6.97
N VAL A 128 2.27 2.71 8.14
CA VAL A 128 1.74 3.87 8.86
C VAL A 128 2.67 4.17 10.02
N ASP A 129 3.49 5.20 9.85
CA ASP A 129 4.46 5.70 10.82
C ASP A 129 4.06 7.08 11.37
N ASP A 130 4.95 7.72 12.14
CA ASP A 130 4.67 9.03 12.73
C ASP A 130 4.40 10.10 11.66
N GLU A 131 5.12 10.10 10.52
CA GLU A 131 4.85 11.02 9.40
C GLU A 131 3.39 10.90 8.93
N SER A 132 2.92 9.65 8.80
CA SER A 132 1.56 9.34 8.37
C SER A 132 0.52 9.85 9.38
N LEU A 133 0.74 9.62 10.68
CA LEU A 133 -0.17 10.05 11.75
C LEU A 133 -0.17 11.56 11.98
N GLU A 134 0.97 12.24 11.85
CA GLU A 134 1.03 13.70 11.93
C GLU A 134 0.33 14.36 10.73
N SER A 135 0.40 13.74 9.55
CA SER A 135 -0.23 14.29 8.35
C SER A 135 -1.74 14.51 8.53
N VAL A 136 -2.43 13.57 9.21
CA VAL A 136 -3.90 13.64 9.39
C VAL A 136 -4.36 14.63 10.45
N VAL A 137 -3.47 15.18 11.27
CA VAL A 137 -3.84 16.11 12.35
C VAL A 137 -3.99 17.54 11.81
N ASP A 138 -3.18 17.90 10.83
CA ASP A 138 -3.13 19.25 10.30
C ASP A 138 -4.21 19.46 9.22
N GLU A 139 -5.34 20.04 9.63
CA GLU A 139 -6.45 20.40 8.74
C GLU A 139 -6.08 21.48 7.70
N ALA A 140 -4.98 22.21 7.89
CA ALA A 140 -4.46 23.11 6.86
C ALA A 140 -3.73 22.29 5.78
N LYS A 141 -2.91 21.30 6.16
CA LYS A 141 -2.29 20.34 5.22
C LYS A 141 -3.30 19.52 4.43
N ALA A 142 -4.45 19.22 5.00
CA ALA A 142 -5.55 18.55 4.30
C ALA A 142 -5.99 19.29 3.01
N ARG A 143 -5.78 20.61 2.95
CA ARG A 143 -6.15 21.49 1.83
C ARG A 143 -4.98 21.83 0.90
N GLU A 144 -3.76 21.45 1.26
CA GLU A 144 -2.55 21.68 0.47
C GLU A 144 -2.25 20.50 -0.45
N GLU A 145 -1.38 20.73 -1.43
CA GLU A 145 -0.98 19.76 -2.44
C GLU A 145 -0.32 18.50 -1.84
N GLY A 146 0.25 18.61 -0.63
CA GLY A 146 0.78 17.47 0.13
C GLY A 146 -0.28 16.52 0.71
N GLY A 147 -1.46 17.03 1.08
CA GLY A 147 -2.56 16.22 1.64
C GLY A 147 -2.20 15.37 2.87
N TYR A 148 -3.08 14.44 3.22
CA TYR A 148 -2.79 13.36 4.17
C TYR A 148 -2.01 12.25 3.44
N VAL A 149 -0.88 11.82 4.00
CA VAL A 149 0.02 10.88 3.33
C VAL A 149 0.19 9.57 4.11
N VAL A 150 0.49 8.51 3.37
CA VAL A 150 0.95 7.22 3.88
C VAL A 150 2.00 6.65 2.95
N LYS A 151 2.81 5.71 3.43
CA LYS A 151 3.82 5.02 2.61
C LYS A 151 3.23 3.73 2.06
N ILE A 152 3.27 3.54 0.74
CA ILE A 152 3.14 2.22 0.12
C ILE A 152 4.53 1.64 0.03
N VAL A 153 4.70 0.40 0.46
CA VAL A 153 5.98 -0.30 0.51
C VAL A 153 5.84 -1.61 -0.26
N ALA A 154 6.77 -1.85 -1.19
CA ALA A 154 6.89 -3.13 -1.86
C ALA A 154 7.38 -4.19 -0.87
N LYS A 155 6.90 -5.43 -0.99
CA LYS A 155 7.29 -6.57 -0.14
C LYS A 155 8.80 -6.73 0.03
N GLY A 156 9.57 -6.32 -0.98
CA GLY A 156 11.00 -6.57 -1.10
C GLY A 156 11.28 -8.02 -1.49
N SER A 157 12.41 -8.24 -2.17
CA SER A 157 12.98 -9.59 -2.35
C SER A 157 13.76 -9.97 -1.09
N ARG A 158 13.74 -11.24 -0.70
CA ARG A 158 14.64 -11.70 0.37
C ARG A 158 16.09 -11.57 -0.12
N GLU A 159 17.03 -11.19 0.74
CA GLU A 159 18.46 -11.42 0.46
C GLU A 159 18.63 -12.91 0.13
N GLY A 160 18.96 -13.21 -1.14
CA GLY A 160 19.04 -14.57 -1.70
C GLY A 160 18.02 -14.94 -2.79
N GLU A 161 17.05 -14.07 -3.13
CA GLU A 161 16.16 -14.27 -4.30
C GLU A 161 16.72 -13.67 -5.61
N TRP A 162 17.79 -12.88 -5.50
CA TRP A 162 18.68 -12.58 -6.62
C TRP A 162 19.68 -13.73 -6.74
N GLN A 163 19.66 -14.45 -7.87
CA GLN A 163 20.73 -15.38 -8.20
C GLN A 163 22.07 -14.65 -8.07
N GLU A 164 23.02 -15.27 -7.36
CA GLU A 164 24.40 -14.82 -7.19
C GLU A 164 24.95 -14.21 -8.49
N GLY A 165 25.13 -12.90 -8.47
CA GLY A 165 25.58 -12.12 -9.61
C GLY A 165 25.89 -10.69 -9.20
N GLY A 166 26.58 -10.50 -8.08
CA GLY A 166 26.98 -9.20 -7.58
C GLY A 166 28.00 -9.37 -6.47
N GLU A 167 29.26 -9.44 -6.85
CA GLU A 167 30.41 -9.40 -5.95
C GLU A 167 30.30 -8.18 -5.01
N GLY A 168 30.70 -8.37 -3.75
CA GLY A 168 30.74 -7.32 -2.74
C GLY A 168 31.47 -6.08 -3.25
N GLY A 169 30.69 -5.05 -3.57
CA GLY A 169 31.18 -3.69 -3.75
C GLY A 169 31.25 -3.00 -2.39
N GLU A 170 32.30 -2.22 -2.20
CA GLU A 170 32.45 -1.31 -1.06
C GLU A 170 31.15 -0.49 -0.87
N GLU A 171 30.71 -0.28 0.38
CA GLU A 171 29.60 0.64 0.68
C GLU A 171 30.01 2.05 0.26
N GLU A 172 29.76 2.41 -1.00
CA GLU A 172 29.91 3.78 -1.47
C GLU A 172 28.95 4.65 -0.65
N GLU A 173 29.46 5.75 -0.06
CA GLU A 173 28.60 6.76 0.53
C GLU A 173 27.70 7.34 -0.56
N LEU A 174 26.47 6.83 -0.63
CA LEU A 174 25.44 7.37 -1.51
C LEU A 174 25.14 8.81 -1.08
N ASP A 175 25.03 9.71 -2.05
CA ASP A 175 24.46 11.02 -1.80
C ASP A 175 22.96 10.92 -1.47
N GLU A 176 22.38 12.03 -1.03
CA GLU A 176 20.97 12.07 -0.62
C GLU A 176 20.02 11.70 -1.78
N ASP A 177 20.34 12.12 -3.01
CA ASP A 177 19.53 11.86 -4.20
C ASP A 177 19.57 10.37 -4.61
N ASP A 178 20.72 9.71 -4.48
CA ASP A 178 20.89 8.28 -4.75
C ASP A 178 20.22 7.43 -3.65
N ARG A 179 20.27 7.88 -2.39
CA ARG A 179 19.51 7.24 -1.30
C ARG A 179 18.01 7.36 -1.53
N GLU A 180 17.52 8.53 -1.93
CA GLU A 180 16.12 8.76 -2.21
C GLU A 180 15.63 7.89 -3.38
N ARG A 181 16.38 7.83 -4.49
CA ARG A 181 16.08 6.93 -5.62
C ARG A 181 16.03 5.45 -5.22
N LYS A 182 16.97 4.96 -4.39
CA LYS A 182 16.90 3.58 -3.88
C LYS A 182 15.70 3.36 -2.96
N LEU A 183 15.31 4.37 -2.19
CA LEU A 183 14.11 4.30 -1.37
C LEU A 183 12.83 4.29 -2.23
N GLU A 184 12.80 4.96 -3.38
CA GLU A 184 11.66 4.95 -4.30
C GLU A 184 11.39 3.56 -4.90
N ASP A 185 12.42 2.74 -5.12
CA ASP A 185 12.27 1.34 -5.53
C ASP A 185 11.55 0.49 -4.48
N VAL A 186 11.64 0.88 -3.20
CA VAL A 186 11.09 0.14 -2.06
C VAL A 186 9.80 0.76 -1.54
N ARG A 187 9.69 2.08 -1.53
CA ARG A 187 8.64 2.84 -0.86
C ARG A 187 8.30 4.12 -1.62
N LYS A 188 7.01 4.41 -1.73
CA LYS A 188 6.48 5.66 -2.29
C LYS A 188 5.48 6.27 -1.31
N ARG A 189 5.41 7.61 -1.23
CA ARG A 189 4.31 8.26 -0.51
C ARG A 189 3.08 8.33 -1.41
N VAL A 190 1.91 8.20 -0.82
CA VAL A 190 0.62 8.32 -1.50
C VAL A 190 -0.32 9.14 -0.64
N LYS A 191 -1.27 9.83 -1.27
CA LYS A 191 -2.36 10.48 -0.56
C LYS A 191 -3.38 9.45 -0.08
N VAL A 192 -3.86 9.62 1.15
CA VAL A 192 -4.85 8.70 1.75
C VAL A 192 -6.14 8.60 0.92
N ASN A 193 -6.53 9.70 0.27
CA ASN A 193 -7.74 9.76 -0.57
C ASN A 193 -7.57 9.18 -1.99
N THR A 194 -6.37 8.70 -2.37
CA THR A 194 -6.10 8.09 -3.69
C THR A 194 -5.78 6.59 -3.61
N LEU A 195 -5.96 5.96 -2.44
CA LEU A 195 -5.61 4.55 -2.21
C LEU A 195 -6.31 3.57 -3.18
N VAL A 196 -7.57 3.82 -3.55
CA VAL A 196 -8.30 2.94 -4.49
C VAL A 196 -7.70 3.02 -5.88
N GLN A 197 -7.38 4.23 -6.34
CA GLN A 197 -6.79 4.48 -7.65
C GLN A 197 -5.38 3.91 -7.72
N VAL A 198 -4.55 4.09 -6.68
CA VAL A 198 -3.22 3.46 -6.65
C VAL A 198 -3.33 1.93 -6.63
N TYR A 199 -4.26 1.36 -5.85
CA TYR A 199 -4.48 -0.08 -5.86
C TYR A 199 -4.78 -0.61 -7.28
N ALA A 200 -5.63 0.10 -8.02
CA ALA A 200 -5.94 -0.25 -9.40
C ALA A 200 -4.75 -0.12 -10.35
N CYS A 201 -3.91 0.91 -10.20
CA CYS A 201 -2.67 1.03 -10.97
C CYS A 201 -1.71 -0.14 -10.71
N LEU A 202 -1.64 -0.61 -9.46
CA LEU A 202 -0.76 -1.71 -9.06
C LEU A 202 -1.29 -3.09 -9.43
N LEU A 203 -2.48 -3.19 -10.06
CA LEU A 203 -2.98 -4.46 -10.63
C LEU A 203 -2.06 -5.00 -11.73
N ASP A 204 -1.19 -4.16 -12.29
CA ASP A 204 0.08 -4.56 -12.88
C ASP A 204 1.20 -4.09 -11.96
N VAL A 205 1.87 -5.03 -11.27
CA VAL A 205 2.96 -4.71 -10.32
C VAL A 205 4.12 -3.96 -10.98
N ASN A 206 4.31 -4.10 -12.31
CA ASN A 206 5.35 -3.36 -13.01
C ASN A 206 5.05 -1.86 -13.08
N SER A 207 3.78 -1.47 -12.91
CA SER A 207 3.39 -0.07 -12.80
C SER A 207 4.10 0.65 -11.67
N TRP A 208 4.54 -0.08 -10.63
CA TRP A 208 5.32 0.47 -9.51
C TRP A 208 6.50 1.35 -9.95
N TYR A 209 7.19 0.97 -11.04
CA TYR A 209 8.38 1.66 -11.53
C TYR A 209 8.08 2.83 -12.49
N ILE A 210 6.81 3.02 -12.85
CA ILE A 210 6.37 4.07 -13.79
C ILE A 210 5.25 4.93 -13.21
N LEU A 211 4.93 4.78 -11.92
CA LEU A 211 3.97 5.65 -11.25
C LEU A 211 4.53 7.09 -11.24
N PRO A 212 3.77 8.08 -11.74
CA PRO A 212 4.19 9.47 -11.69
C PRO A 212 4.30 9.94 -10.24
N MET A 213 5.37 10.66 -9.94
CA MET A 213 5.62 11.24 -8.62
C MET A 213 5.95 12.72 -8.74
N GLU A 214 5.48 13.49 -7.77
CA GLU A 214 5.82 14.90 -7.57
C GLU A 214 6.20 15.06 -6.09
N ASP A 215 7.37 15.64 -5.82
CA ASP A 215 7.95 15.77 -4.47
C ASP A 215 7.93 14.46 -3.65
N GLY A 216 8.19 13.32 -4.31
CA GLY A 216 8.21 11.99 -3.69
C GLY A 216 6.83 11.47 -3.27
N VAL A 217 5.74 12.01 -3.81
CA VAL A 217 4.35 11.57 -3.61
C VAL A 217 3.75 11.15 -4.95
N ILE A 218 3.07 10.00 -5.00
CA ILE A 218 2.35 9.54 -6.19
C ILE A 218 1.24 10.53 -6.54
N TYR A 219 1.24 11.00 -7.79
CA TYR A 219 0.25 11.94 -8.33
C TYR A 219 -0.64 11.26 -9.37
N ILE A 220 -1.90 10.98 -9.02
CA ILE A 220 -2.89 10.31 -9.89
C ILE A 220 -4.28 10.93 -9.79
#